data_AF-A0A519NGC0-F1
#
_entry.id   AF-A0A519NGC0-F1
#
_cell.length_a   1.000
_cell.length_b   1.000
_cell.length_c   1.000
_cell.angle_alpha   90.00
_cell.angle_beta   90.00
_cell.angle_gamma   90.00
#
_symmetry.space_group_name_H-M   'P 1'
#
loop_
_entity.id
_entity.type
_entity.pdbx_description
1 polymer ?
#
loop_
_entity_poly.entity_id
_entity_poly.type
_entity_poly.pdbx_seq_one_letter_code
_entity_poly.pdbx_strand_id
1 'polypeptide(L)'
;MKIISLLELEKHKNPDDYKFAEDWIYEDLHDEMDGSRHRIGLVLELEEGEDSQYPLEDLLDAYFLHVADFLDTDMEAYFSVGSVMNLELGGDLEDIRKIKEIVGKRAFTEEFDEDGSTYLRLKIE
;
A
#
# COMPACT_ATOMS: atom_id res chain seq x y z
N MET A 1 2.21 3.58 -10.27
CA MET A 1 1.83 2.18 -10.10
C MET A 1 0.91 1.78 -11.22
N LYS A 2 1.35 0.80 -12.00
CA LYS A 2 0.59 0.20 -13.08
C LYS A 2 -0.66 -0.51 -12.58
N ILE A 3 -0.52 -1.33 -11.53
CA ILE A 3 -1.59 -2.19 -10.98
C ILE A 3 -1.39 -2.36 -9.48
N ILE A 4 -2.49 -2.27 -8.72
CA ILE A 4 -2.57 -2.63 -7.30
C ILE A 4 -3.34 -3.96 -7.17
N SER A 5 -2.75 -4.97 -6.53
CA SER A 5 -3.37 -6.28 -6.34
C SER A 5 -3.33 -6.73 -4.89
N LEU A 6 -4.27 -7.60 -4.49
CA LEU A 6 -4.24 -8.23 -3.16
C LEU A 6 -3.15 -9.30 -3.09
N LEU A 7 -2.50 -9.40 -1.93
CA LEU A 7 -1.50 -10.41 -1.63
C LEU A 7 -1.92 -11.23 -0.41
N GLU A 8 -1.95 -12.56 -0.54
CA GLU A 8 -2.12 -13.46 0.60
C GLU A 8 -0.80 -13.58 1.35
N LEU A 9 -0.79 -13.27 2.65
CA LEU A 9 0.40 -13.44 3.49
C LEU A 9 0.25 -14.67 4.38
N GLU A 10 1.16 -15.63 4.25
CA GLU A 10 1.14 -16.85 5.09
C GLU A 10 1.21 -16.52 6.58
N LYS A 11 1.86 -15.42 6.98
CA LYS A 11 1.91 -14.98 8.39
C LYS A 11 0.53 -14.69 8.97
N HIS A 12 -0.42 -14.20 8.17
CA HIS A 12 -1.80 -13.94 8.61
C HIS A 12 -2.59 -15.20 8.99
N LYS A 13 -2.08 -16.39 8.63
CA LYS A 13 -2.71 -17.66 8.97
C LYS A 13 -2.39 -18.11 10.40
N ASN A 14 -1.44 -17.46 11.08
CA ASN A 14 -1.14 -17.77 12.47
C ASN A 14 -2.19 -17.15 13.41
N PRO A 15 -3.06 -17.94 14.08
CA PRO A 15 -4.10 -17.41 14.96
C PRO A 15 -3.55 -16.83 16.28
N ASP A 16 -2.30 -17.13 16.63
CA ASP A 16 -1.66 -16.57 17.82
C ASP A 16 -1.26 -15.10 17.59
N ASP A 17 -0.94 -14.73 16.34
CA ASP A 17 -0.46 -13.40 15.97
C ASP A 17 -1.55 -12.56 15.29
N TYR A 18 -2.46 -13.20 14.53
CA TYR A 18 -3.46 -12.51 13.72
C TYR A 18 -4.86 -13.10 13.89
N LYS A 19 -5.85 -12.22 13.77
CA LYS A 19 -7.27 -12.59 13.75
C LYS A 19 -7.91 -12.10 12.46
N PHE A 20 -8.58 -13.00 11.74
CA PHE A 20 -9.34 -12.62 10.56
C PHE A 20 -10.44 -11.61 10.94
N ALA A 21 -10.44 -10.46 10.27
CA ALA A 21 -11.49 -9.46 10.41
C ALA A 21 -12.54 -9.69 9.32
N GLU A 22 -12.16 -9.51 8.05
CA GLU A 22 -13.02 -9.70 6.88
C GLU A 22 -12.23 -9.59 5.58
N ASP A 23 -12.70 -10.21 4.49
CA ASP A 23 -12.25 -9.99 3.12
C ASP A 23 -10.78 -9.55 2.94
N TRP A 24 -9.81 -10.42 3.27
CA TRP A 24 -8.36 -10.21 3.19
C TRP A 24 -7.73 -9.26 4.22
N ILE A 25 -8.54 -8.75 5.16
CA ILE A 25 -8.12 -7.89 6.27
C ILE A 25 -7.98 -8.73 7.53
N TYR A 26 -6.86 -8.54 8.22
CA TYR A 26 -6.52 -9.21 9.46
C TYR A 26 -6.23 -8.19 10.55
N GLU A 27 -6.62 -8.47 11.79
CA GLU A 27 -6.26 -7.72 12.98
C GLU A 27 -4.95 -8.32 13.54
N ASP A 28 -3.92 -7.50 13.66
CA ASP A 28 -2.67 -7.81 14.35
C ASP A 28 -2.90 -7.76 15.87
N LEU A 29 -2.71 -8.89 16.54
CA LEU A 29 -2.98 -9.04 17.98
C LEU A 29 -1.85 -8.50 18.86
N HIS A 30 -0.70 -8.19 18.27
CA HIS A 30 0.49 -7.70 18.95
C HIS A 30 0.76 -6.22 18.70
N ASP A 31 0.12 -5.62 17.69
CA ASP A 31 0.21 -4.18 17.49
C ASP A 31 -0.49 -3.42 18.62
N GLU A 32 0.29 -2.68 19.38
CA GLU A 32 -0.20 -1.85 20.49
C GLU A 32 -0.63 -0.45 20.02
N MET A 33 -0.40 -0.07 18.76
CA MET A 33 -0.90 1.19 18.22
C MET A 33 -2.44 1.24 18.29
N ASP A 34 -2.96 2.35 18.80
CA ASP A 34 -4.40 2.55 18.96
C ASP A 34 -5.02 2.85 17.59
N GLY A 35 -6.11 2.15 17.25
CA GLY A 35 -6.82 2.27 15.97
C GLY A 35 -6.23 1.48 14.81
N SER A 36 -4.90 1.47 14.65
CA SER A 36 -4.24 1.06 13.40
C SER A 36 -3.81 -0.41 13.31
N ARG A 37 -4.57 -1.32 13.93
CA ARG A 37 -4.19 -2.74 14.07
C ARG A 37 -4.57 -3.62 12.89
N HIS A 38 -5.26 -3.07 11.90
CA HIS A 38 -5.69 -3.85 10.75
C HIS A 38 -4.55 -3.91 9.73
N ARG A 39 -4.50 -5.03 9.01
CA ARG A 39 -3.45 -5.37 8.05
C ARG A 39 -4.05 -5.87 6.75
N ILE A 40 -3.41 -5.53 5.65
CA ILE A 40 -3.71 -6.06 4.32
C ILE A 40 -2.41 -6.24 3.53
N GLY A 41 -2.30 -7.36 2.82
CA GLY A 41 -1.19 -7.57 1.88
C GLY A 41 -1.53 -7.00 0.50
N LEU A 42 -0.60 -6.27 -0.10
CA LEU A 42 -0.72 -5.74 -1.46
C LEU A 42 0.53 -6.03 -2.30
N VAL A 43 0.30 -6.20 -3.60
CA VAL A 43 1.32 -6.17 -4.65
C VAL A 43 1.14 -4.88 -5.45
N LEU A 44 2.19 -4.08 -5.58
CA LEU A 44 2.21 -2.84 -6.34
C LEU A 44 3.19 -2.99 -7.51
N GLU A 45 2.69 -2.99 -8.74
CA GLU A 45 3.53 -2.95 -9.93
C GLU A 45 3.87 -1.49 -10.25
N LEU A 46 5.15 -1.13 -10.28
CA LEU A 46 5.61 0.21 -10.68
C LEU A 46 5.67 0.35 -12.20
N GLU A 47 5.46 1.57 -12.68
CA GLU A 47 5.66 1.94 -14.09
C GLU A 47 7.13 2.29 -14.38
N GLU A 48 7.47 2.33 -15.66
CA GLU A 48 8.80 2.76 -16.09
C GLU A 48 8.99 4.26 -15.76
N GLY A 49 10.03 4.58 -15.00
CA GLY A 49 10.33 5.94 -14.54
C GLY A 49 9.75 6.31 -13.17
N GLU A 50 8.95 5.43 -12.55
CA GLU A 50 8.57 5.57 -11.15
C GLU A 50 9.70 5.07 -10.24
N ASP A 51 9.81 5.70 -9.08
CA ASP A 51 10.70 5.26 -8.01
C ASP A 51 9.87 4.69 -6.84
N SER A 52 10.57 4.36 -5.76
CA SER A 52 9.96 3.78 -4.58
C SER A 52 9.24 4.79 -3.68
N GLN A 53 9.25 6.07 -4.02
CA GLN A 53 8.57 7.13 -3.26
C GLN A 53 7.20 7.42 -3.86
N TYR A 54 7.13 7.81 -5.13
CA TYR A 54 5.87 8.16 -5.80
C TYR A 54 5.46 7.07 -6.79
N PRO A 55 4.21 6.58 -6.73
CA PRO A 55 3.05 7.18 -6.05
C PRO A 55 2.72 6.55 -4.68
N LEU A 56 3.64 5.81 -4.06
CA LEU A 56 3.37 5.10 -2.80
C LEU A 56 3.09 6.05 -1.64
N GLU A 57 3.92 7.07 -1.45
CA GLU A 57 3.75 8.05 -0.37
C GLU A 57 2.39 8.77 -0.48
N ASP A 58 2.05 9.28 -1.68
CA ASP A 58 0.75 9.90 -1.96
C ASP A 58 -0.42 8.95 -1.69
N LEU A 59 -0.26 7.67 -1.99
CA LEU A 59 -1.28 6.65 -1.74
C LEU A 59 -1.46 6.40 -0.24
N LEU A 60 -0.36 6.27 0.51
CA LEU A 60 -0.42 6.08 1.96
C LEU A 60 -1.09 7.28 2.63
N ASP A 61 -0.73 8.51 2.23
CA ASP A 61 -1.31 9.73 2.76
C ASP A 61 -2.80 9.89 2.41
N ALA A 62 -3.18 9.62 1.15
CA ALA A 62 -4.57 9.74 0.71
C ALA A 62 -5.52 8.77 1.42
N TYR A 63 -4.99 7.62 1.85
CA TYR A 63 -5.76 6.55 2.49
C TYR A 63 -5.46 6.41 3.99
N PHE A 64 -4.65 7.28 4.61
CA PHE A 64 -4.27 7.20 6.03
C PHE A 64 -3.69 5.83 6.42
N LEU A 65 -2.85 5.27 5.55
CA LEU A 65 -2.19 3.97 5.76
C LEU A 65 -0.70 4.17 6.04
N HIS A 66 -0.06 3.14 6.61
CA HIS A 66 1.39 3.05 6.74
C HIS A 66 1.88 1.70 6.22
N VAL A 67 3.17 1.62 5.85
CA VAL A 67 3.79 0.33 5.57
C VAL A 67 4.10 -0.36 6.90
N ALA A 68 3.43 -1.48 7.16
CA ALA A 68 3.69 -2.33 8.32
C ALA A 68 4.87 -3.27 8.07
N ASP A 69 5.03 -3.75 6.84
CA ASP A 69 6.12 -4.66 6.47
C ASP A 69 6.49 -4.53 4.98
N PHE A 70 7.79 -4.59 4.69
CA PHE A 70 8.32 -4.72 3.34
C PHE A 70 8.67 -6.20 3.11
N LEU A 71 7.89 -6.87 2.26
CA LEU A 71 7.98 -8.32 2.10
C LEU A 71 9.03 -8.75 1.08
N ASP A 72 9.53 -7.81 0.27
CA ASP A 72 10.63 -8.05 -0.65
C ASP A 72 11.96 -8.09 0.10
N THR A 73 12.59 -9.26 0.11
CA THR A 73 13.89 -9.48 0.75
C THR A 73 15.07 -8.93 -0.05
N ASP A 74 14.83 -8.49 -1.29
CA ASP A 74 15.86 -7.96 -2.18
C ASP A 74 15.69 -6.45 -2.37
N MET A 75 16.41 -5.67 -1.56
CA MET A 75 16.40 -4.21 -1.68
C MET A 75 16.93 -3.71 -3.04
N GLU A 76 17.72 -4.50 -3.79
CA GLU A 76 18.14 -4.10 -5.14
C GLU A 76 16.97 -4.13 -6.13
N ALA A 77 16.01 -5.05 -5.95
CA ALA A 77 14.77 -5.08 -6.71
C ALA A 77 13.88 -3.87 -6.40
N TYR A 78 13.89 -3.37 -5.16
CA TYR A 78 13.10 -2.20 -4.74
C TYR A 78 13.48 -0.90 -5.49
N PHE A 79 14.75 -0.77 -5.92
CA PHE A 79 15.25 0.39 -6.65
C PHE A 79 15.32 0.19 -8.16
N SER A 80 14.87 -0.95 -8.69
CA SER A 80 14.84 -1.17 -10.13
C SER A 80 13.65 -0.46 -10.78
N VAL A 81 13.74 -0.14 -12.06
CA VAL A 81 12.64 0.48 -12.81
C VAL A 81 11.68 -0.62 -13.27
N GLY A 82 10.37 -0.43 -13.09
CA GLY A 82 9.36 -1.45 -13.41
C GLY A 82 9.28 -2.59 -12.38
N SER A 83 9.65 -2.29 -11.14
CA SER A 83 9.68 -3.23 -10.02
C SER A 83 8.29 -3.58 -9.51
N VAL A 84 8.20 -4.77 -8.91
CA VAL A 84 7.05 -5.18 -8.11
C VAL A 84 7.40 -4.94 -6.65
N MET A 85 6.52 -4.29 -5.90
CA MET A 85 6.64 -4.13 -4.46
C MET A 85 5.57 -4.96 -3.76
N ASN A 86 6.00 -5.88 -2.89
CA ASN A 86 5.14 -6.65 -2.01
C ASN A 86 5.17 -6.02 -0.63
N LEU A 87 4.02 -5.49 -0.20
CA LEU A 87 3.90 -4.74 1.04
C LEU A 87 2.80 -5.33 1.92
N GLU A 88 2.98 -5.20 3.21
CA GLU A 88 1.87 -5.20 4.16
C GLU A 88 1.57 -3.76 4.56
N LEU A 89 0.32 -3.34 4.40
CA LEU A 89 -0.14 -2.05 4.87
C LEU A 89 -0.91 -2.19 6.18
N GLY A 90 -0.72 -1.22 7.07
CA GLY A 90 -1.41 -1.07 8.33
C GLY A 90 -2.27 0.19 8.38
N GLY A 91 -3.37 0.14 9.13
CA GLY A 91 -4.27 1.27 9.30
C GLY A 91 -5.54 0.91 10.06
N ASP A 92 -6.46 1.86 10.12
CA ASP A 92 -7.79 1.63 10.66
C ASP A 92 -8.61 0.78 9.67
N LEU A 93 -9.62 0.05 10.18
CA LEU A 93 -10.43 -0.86 9.35
C LEU A 93 -11.10 -0.11 8.17
N GLU A 94 -11.66 1.08 8.43
CA GLU A 94 -12.33 1.88 7.41
C GLU A 94 -11.37 2.35 6.31
N ASP A 95 -10.13 2.65 6.67
CA ASP A 95 -9.11 3.12 5.74
C ASP A 95 -8.57 1.99 4.87
N ILE A 96 -8.38 0.81 5.46
CA ILE A 96 -8.06 -0.41 4.69
C ILE A 96 -9.24 -0.85 3.79
N ARG A 97 -10.48 -0.62 4.19
CA ARG A 97 -11.63 -0.85 3.29
C ARG A 97 -11.56 0.03 2.04
N LYS A 98 -11.19 1.31 2.19
CA LYS A 98 -11.10 2.25 1.06
C LYS A 98 -10.00 1.84 0.07
N ILE A 99 -8.83 1.38 0.54
CA ILE A 99 -7.76 0.97 -0.40
C ILE A 99 -8.16 -0.24 -1.24
N LYS A 100 -9.04 -1.11 -0.73
CA LYS A 100 -9.59 -2.20 -1.53
C LYS A 100 -10.43 -1.75 -2.72
N GLU A 101 -11.04 -0.57 -2.65
CA GLU A 101 -11.84 -0.03 -3.76
C GLU A 101 -11.00 0.36 -4.99
N ILE A 102 -9.68 0.38 -4.84
CA ILE A 102 -8.73 0.69 -5.91
C ILE A 102 -7.87 -0.51 -6.31
N VAL A 103 -8.13 -1.68 -5.73
CA VAL A 103 -7.54 -2.92 -6.24
C VAL A 103 -7.97 -3.14 -7.69
N GLY A 104 -7.00 -3.46 -8.55
CA GLY A 104 -7.14 -3.58 -9.99
C GLY A 104 -7.10 -2.26 -10.75
N LYS A 105 -6.97 -1.12 -10.06
CA LYS A 105 -6.81 0.20 -10.67
C LYS A 105 -5.33 0.56 -10.83
N ARG A 106 -5.09 1.51 -11.72
CA ARG A 106 -3.81 2.17 -11.89
C ARG A 106 -3.76 3.39 -10.98
N ALA A 107 -2.66 3.61 -10.28
CA ALA A 107 -2.46 4.79 -9.44
C ALA A 107 -1.15 5.46 -9.80
N PHE A 108 -1.13 6.76 -10.11
CA PHE A 108 0.07 7.48 -10.49
C PHE A 108 0.04 8.92 -9.99
N THR A 109 1.21 9.50 -9.80
CA THR A 109 1.34 10.90 -9.42
C THR A 109 1.64 11.72 -10.67
N GLU A 110 0.87 12.76 -10.93
CA GLU A 110 1.13 13.72 -12.01
C GLU A 110 1.50 15.10 -11.46
N GLU A 111 2.40 15.78 -12.17
CA GLU A 111 2.69 17.19 -11.95
C GLU A 111 1.59 18.06 -12.56
N PHE A 112 1.19 19.11 -11.86
CA PHE A 112 0.32 20.16 -12.40
C PHE A 112 0.76 21.54 -11.91
N ASP A 113 0.63 22.54 -12.78
CA ASP A 113 0.95 23.93 -12.43
C ASP A 113 -0.31 24.68 -11.98
N GLU A 114 -0.21 25.33 -10.82
CA GLU A 114 -1.24 26.24 -10.29
C GLU A 114 -0.56 27.48 -9.70
N ASP A 115 -1.05 28.67 -10.01
CA ASP A 115 -0.50 29.96 -9.54
C ASP A 115 1.04 30.13 -9.71
N GLY A 116 1.61 29.53 -10.77
CA GLY A 116 3.04 29.59 -11.07
C GLY A 116 3.92 28.68 -10.19
N SER A 117 3.30 27.77 -9.44
CA SER A 117 3.97 26.70 -8.68
C SER A 117 3.58 25.34 -9.24
N THR A 118 4.53 24.40 -9.24
CA THR A 118 4.28 23.01 -9.64
C THR A 118 3.92 22.20 -8.40
N TYR A 119 2.84 21.44 -8.50
CA TYR A 119 2.28 20.58 -7.47
C TYR A 119 2.17 19.15 -7.96
N LEU A 120 2.09 18.21 -7.02
CA LEU A 120 1.85 16.80 -7.30
C LEU A 120 0.41 16.43 -6.95
N ARG A 121 -0.19 15.54 -7.75
CA ARG A 121 -1.53 15.00 -7.49
C ARG A 121 -1.59 13.52 -7.79
N LEU A 122 -2.08 12.75 -6.83
CA LEU A 122 -2.46 11.36 -7.03
C LEU A 122 -3.67 11.23 -7.96
N LYS A 123 -3.55 10.35 -8.95
CA LYS A 123 -4.60 9.93 -9.87
C LYS A 123 -4.83 8.44 -9.73
N ILE A 124 -6.09 8.04 -9.84
CA ILE A 124 -6.51 6.64 -9.79
C ILE A 124 -7.49 6.39 -10.94
N GLU A 125 -7.19 5.40 -11.78
CA GLU A 125 -7.92 5.04 -13.01
C GLU A 125 -8.42 3.60 -12.99
#